data_AF-A0A963FH36-F1
#
_entry.id   AF-A0A963FH36-F1
#
_cell.length_a   1.000
_cell.length_b   1.000
_cell.length_c   1.000
_cell.angle_alpha   90.00
_cell.angle_beta   90.00
_cell.angle_gamma   90.00
#
_symmetry.space_group_name_H-M   'P 1'
#
loop_
_entity.id
_entity.type
_entity.pdbx_description
1 polymer ?
#
loop_
_entity_poly.entity_id
_entity_poly.type
_entity_poly.pdbx_seq_one_letter_code
_entity_poly.pdbx_strand_id
1 'polypeptide(L)'
;MSLSRNGEGVLDEDFLKIELVRLFREGLLPLDGFTRQGGLVDSAGISVTLLSTVPEGNIVQVRIGVFFQEIVGGCSCGDDPYLANGYGELNLRVDTRDGVVELQS
;
A
#
# COMPACT_ATOMS: atom_id res chain seq x y z
N MET A 1 3.63 -32.99 -2.77
CA MET A 1 4.51 -31.83 -2.49
C MET A 1 4.47 -31.58 -1.00
N SER A 2 5.60 -31.75 -0.30
CA SER A 2 5.69 -31.66 1.15
C SER A 2 5.96 -30.22 1.57
N LEU A 3 5.05 -29.65 2.38
CA LEU A 3 5.26 -28.38 3.07
C LEU A 3 6.11 -28.64 4.32
N SER A 4 7.42 -28.41 4.22
CA SER A 4 8.28 -28.34 5.41
C SER A 4 8.05 -27.00 6.10
N ARG A 5 7.32 -27.05 7.22
CA ARG A 5 7.40 -26.06 8.29
C ARG A 5 8.71 -26.29 9.04
N ASN A 6 9.60 -25.29 9.08
CA ASN A 6 10.59 -25.08 10.14
C ASN A 6 11.24 -23.70 9.98
N GLY A 7 11.00 -22.80 10.95
CA GLY A 7 11.85 -21.64 11.23
C GLY A 7 11.40 -20.32 10.61
N GLU A 8 10.86 -19.43 11.45
CA GLU A 8 10.64 -17.98 11.22
C GLU A 8 9.64 -17.63 10.10
N GLY A 9 8.47 -17.13 10.48
CA GLY A 9 7.51 -16.54 9.56
C GLY A 9 8.05 -15.22 9.01
N VAL A 10 9.09 -15.29 8.19
CA VAL A 10 9.60 -14.14 7.44
C VAL A 10 8.59 -13.90 6.33
N LEU A 11 7.76 -12.87 6.50
CA LEU A 11 7.00 -12.31 5.40
C LEU A 11 8.02 -11.92 4.31
N ASP A 12 7.96 -12.60 3.17
CA ASP A 12 8.76 -12.23 2.01
C ASP A 12 8.35 -10.81 1.59
N GLU A 13 9.27 -9.86 1.71
CA GLU A 13 9.04 -8.45 1.43
C GLU A 13 8.54 -8.24 0.01
N ASP A 14 9.05 -9.00 -0.96
CA ASP A 14 8.66 -8.87 -2.36
C ASP A 14 7.24 -9.39 -2.58
N PHE A 15 6.88 -10.51 -1.95
CA PHE A 15 5.50 -11.00 -1.99
C PHE A 15 4.53 -10.00 -1.36
N LEU A 16 4.88 -9.43 -0.20
CA LEU A 16 4.06 -8.45 0.49
C LEU A 16 3.82 -7.21 -0.38
N LYS A 17 4.88 -6.68 -1.01
CA LYS A 17 4.75 -5.54 -1.92
C LYS A 17 3.85 -5.85 -3.11
N ILE A 18 4.01 -7.02 -3.74
CA ILE A 18 3.19 -7.45 -4.87
C ILE A 18 1.72 -7.49 -4.49
N GLU A 19 1.38 -8.11 -3.36
CA GLU A 19 -0.01 -8.24 -2.95
C GLU A 19 -0.60 -6.89 -2.53
N LEU A 20 0.16 -6.03 -1.84
CA LEU A 20 -0.29 -4.67 -1.50
C LEU A 20 -0.58 -3.85 -2.75
N VAL A 21 0.30 -3.86 -3.76
CA VAL A 21 0.06 -3.18 -5.04
C VAL A 21 -1.22 -3.69 -5.70
N ARG A 22 -1.44 -5.00 -5.68
CA ARG A 22 -2.66 -5.61 -6.21
C ARG A 22 -3.91 -5.12 -5.47
N LEU A 23 -3.91 -5.13 -4.14
CA LEU A 23 -5.04 -4.69 -3.32
C LEU A 23 -5.37 -3.20 -3.54
N PHE A 24 -4.35 -2.33 -3.68
CA PHE A 24 -4.57 -0.93 -4.04
C PHE A 24 -5.19 -0.77 -5.43
N ARG A 25 -4.71 -1.53 -6.42
CA ARG A 25 -5.25 -1.50 -7.79
C ARG A 25 -6.69 -1.98 -7.88
N GLU A 26 -7.04 -2.98 -7.08
CA GLU A 26 -8.40 -3.51 -6.98
C GLU A 26 -9.33 -2.58 -6.16
N GLY A 27 -8.82 -1.49 -5.59
CA GLY A 27 -9.60 -0.55 -4.78
C GLY A 27 -10.02 -1.12 -3.42
N LEU A 28 -9.41 -2.21 -2.99
CA LEU A 28 -9.68 -2.85 -1.70
C LEU A 28 -8.97 -2.13 -0.54
N LEU A 29 -7.95 -1.32 -0.87
CA LEU A 29 -7.28 -0.42 0.05
C LEU A 29 -7.43 1.02 -0.45
N PRO A 30 -7.99 1.94 0.36
CA PRO A 30 -8.26 3.30 -0.08
C PRO A 30 -6.95 4.10 -0.20
N LEU A 31 -6.70 4.66 -1.39
CA LEU A 31 -5.64 5.65 -1.64
C LEU A 31 -6.18 7.06 -1.86
N ASP A 32 -7.48 7.19 -2.09
CA ASP A 32 -8.20 8.45 -2.29
C ASP A 32 -7.97 9.42 -1.12
N GLY A 33 -7.87 8.91 0.12
CA GLY A 33 -7.56 9.71 1.31
C GLY A 33 -6.17 10.37 1.31
N PHE A 34 -5.24 9.92 0.46
CA PHE A 34 -3.91 10.52 0.29
C PHE A 34 -3.84 11.51 -0.88
N THR A 35 -4.91 11.59 -1.68
CA THR A 35 -4.94 12.49 -2.83
C THR A 35 -4.98 13.96 -2.39
N ARG A 36 -4.33 14.84 -3.15
CA ARG A 36 -4.24 16.28 -2.82
C ARG A 36 -4.81 17.21 -3.88
N GLN A 37 -4.91 16.74 -5.13
CA GLN A 37 -5.23 17.58 -6.27
C GLN A 37 -6.39 17.01 -7.08
N GLY A 38 -6.24 15.79 -7.57
CA GLY A 38 -7.14 15.21 -8.56
C GLY A 38 -8.31 14.46 -7.96
N GLY A 39 -8.16 13.93 -6.74
CA GLY A 39 -9.16 13.08 -6.08
C GLY A 39 -9.32 11.69 -6.73
N LEU A 40 -8.68 11.45 -7.87
CA LEU A 40 -8.72 10.20 -8.64
C LEU A 40 -7.31 9.64 -8.78
N VAL A 41 -7.11 8.39 -8.34
CA VAL A 41 -5.83 7.69 -8.43
C VAL A 41 -5.74 6.92 -9.76
N ASP A 42 -4.63 7.08 -10.48
CA ASP A 42 -4.25 6.18 -11.56
C ASP A 42 -3.64 4.90 -10.98
N SER A 43 -4.32 3.77 -11.23
CA SER A 43 -3.96 2.47 -10.68
C SER A 43 -2.74 1.84 -11.37
N ALA A 44 -2.37 2.30 -12.57
CA ALA A 44 -1.22 1.78 -13.30
C ALA A 44 0.11 2.10 -12.60
N GLY A 45 0.25 3.31 -12.06
CA GLY A 45 1.48 3.84 -11.47
C GLY A 45 1.72 3.54 -9.98
N ILE A 46 0.92 2.65 -9.35
CA ILE A 46 1.05 2.36 -7.92
C ILE A 46 2.30 1.51 -7.65
N SER A 47 3.12 1.95 -6.69
CA SER A 47 4.24 1.18 -6.15
C SER A 47 4.34 1.34 -4.64
N VAL A 48 4.91 0.33 -3.97
CA VAL A 48 5.00 0.25 -2.50
C VAL A 48 6.44 0.06 -2.08
N THR A 49 6.83 0.75 -1.01
CA THR A 49 8.12 0.56 -0.33
C THR A 49 7.91 0.21 1.14
N LEU A 50 8.78 -0.65 1.68
CA LEU A 50 8.82 -0.94 3.10
C LEU A 50 9.66 0.14 3.79
N LEU A 51 9.08 0.84 4.77
CA LEU A 51 9.76 1.90 5.52
C LEU A 51 10.34 1.38 6.82
N SER A 52 9.59 0.55 7.54
CA SER A 52 10.07 -0.07 8.79
C SER A 52 9.23 -1.27 9.19
N THR A 53 9.86 -2.19 9.93
CA THR A 53 9.20 -3.31 10.58
C THR A 53 9.62 -3.33 12.05
N VAL A 54 8.64 -3.26 12.96
CA VAL A 54 8.88 -3.25 14.41
C VAL A 54 8.06 -4.36 15.07
N PRO A 55 8.71 -5.44 15.56
CA PRO A 55 8.02 -6.47 16.32
C PRO A 55 7.65 -5.99 17.73
N GLU A 56 6.43 -6.26 18.15
CA GLU A 56 5.85 -5.93 19.46
C GLU A 56 5.03 -7.11 20.00
N GLY A 57 5.71 -8.04 20.65
CA GLY A 57 5.10 -9.27 21.16
C GLY A 57 4.56 -10.14 20.02
N ASN A 58 3.23 -10.31 19.97
CA ASN A 58 2.55 -11.06 18.91
C ASN A 58 2.12 -10.18 17.73
N ILE A 59 2.41 -8.88 17.78
CA ILE A 59 2.10 -7.95 16.68
C ILE A 59 3.39 -7.58 15.97
N VAL A 60 3.35 -7.47 14.65
CA VAL A 60 4.40 -6.83 13.86
C VAL A 60 3.80 -5.55 13.28
N GLN A 61 4.36 -4.40 13.66
CA GLN A 61 4.05 -3.12 13.04
C GLN A 61 4.87 -2.98 11.76
N VAL A 62 4.20 -2.79 10.63
CA VAL A 62 4.84 -2.58 9.33
C VAL A 62 4.42 -1.22 8.82
N ARG A 63 5.38 -0.33 8.59
CA ARG A 63 5.13 0.97 7.95
C ARG A 63 5.52 0.87 6.49
N ILE A 64 4.62 1.26 5.62
CA ILE A 64 4.83 1.28 4.17
C ILE A 64 4.66 2.68 3.62
N GLY A 65 5.39 2.99 2.57
CA GLY A 65 5.16 4.15 1.71
C GLY A 65 4.50 3.68 0.42
N VAL A 66 3.53 4.44 -0.07
CA VAL A 66 2.83 4.17 -1.33
C VAL A 66 3.03 5.37 -2.25
N PHE A 67 3.63 5.12 -3.40
CA PHE A 67 3.73 6.09 -4.48
C PHE A 67 2.65 5.79 -5.51
N PHE A 68 1.96 6.83 -5.94
CA PHE A 68 0.90 6.72 -6.94
C PHE A 68 0.85 8.00 -7.76
N GLN A 69 -0.04 8.02 -8.76
CA GLN A 69 -0.32 9.22 -9.52
C GLN A 69 -1.80 9.57 -9.40
N GLU A 70 -2.09 10.86 -9.31
CA GLU A 70 -3.43 11.41 -9.35
C GLU A 70 -3.72 11.94 -10.74
N ILE A 71 -4.90 11.65 -11.25
CA ILE A 71 -5.42 12.29 -12.46
C ILE A 71 -6.01 13.63 -12.04
N VAL A 72 -5.32 14.71 -12.37
CA VAL A 72 -5.81 16.08 -12.13
C VAL A 72 -6.61 16.51 -13.36
N GLY A 73 -7.90 16.72 -13.17
CA GLY A 73 -8.76 17.28 -14.20
C GLY A 73 -8.35 18.71 -14.52
N GLY A 74 -8.32 19.05 -15.81
CA GLY A 74 -8.15 20.43 -16.24
C GLY A 74 -9.26 21.32 -15.71
N CYS A 75 -8.92 22.55 -15.33
CA CYS A 75 -9.95 23.55 -15.06
C CYS A 75 -10.71 23.84 -16.37
N SER A 76 -11.95 24.33 -16.26
CA SER A 76 -12.83 24.67 -17.40
C SER A 76 -12.24 25.71 -18.38
N CYS A 77 -11.03 26.20 -18.13
CA CYS A 77 -10.23 27.08 -18.98
C CYS A 77 -9.45 26.37 -20.09
N GLY A 78 -9.60 25.05 -20.26
CA GLY A 78 -9.06 24.32 -21.41
C GLY A 78 -7.68 23.70 -21.20
N ASP A 79 -7.27 23.51 -19.93
CA ASP A 79 -6.09 22.72 -19.62
C ASP A 79 -6.38 21.23 -19.84
N ASP A 80 -5.43 20.52 -20.44
CA ASP A 80 -5.52 19.07 -20.58
C ASP A 80 -5.35 18.37 -19.22
N PRO A 81 -6.02 17.23 -18.99
CA PRO A 81 -5.80 16.45 -17.78
C PRO A 81 -4.34 15.98 -17.70
N TYR A 82 -3.75 16.04 -16.51
CA TYR A 82 -2.37 15.64 -16.28
C TYR A 82 -2.24 14.73 -15.06
N LEU A 83 -1.13 13.99 -14.99
CA LEU A 83 -0.79 13.15 -13.86
C LEU A 83 0.07 13.92 -12.86
N ALA A 84 -0.35 13.93 -11.59
CA ALA A 84 0.42 14.48 -10.48
C ALA A 84 0.91 13.36 -9.56
N ASN A 85 2.15 13.40 -9.11
CA ASN A 85 2.67 12.38 -8.21
C ASN A 85 2.08 12.54 -6.80
N GLY A 86 1.68 11.42 -6.20
CA GLY A 86 1.17 11.32 -4.84
C GLY A 86 2.05 10.40 -3.99
N TYR A 87 2.06 10.66 -2.69
CA TYR A 87 2.73 9.83 -1.70
C TYR A 87 1.85 9.72 -0.44
N GLY A 88 1.61 8.49 -0.01
CA GLY A 88 0.92 8.16 1.22
C GLY A 88 1.74 7.22 2.08
N GLU A 89 1.47 7.21 3.38
CA GLU A 89 2.05 6.24 4.30
C GLU A 89 0.96 5.53 5.06
N LEU A 90 1.15 4.23 5.27
CA LEU A 90 0.20 3.38 5.96
C LEU A 90 0.92 2.54 7.00
N ASN A 91 0.25 2.32 8.13
CA ASN A 91 0.69 1.37 9.13
C ASN A 91 -0.17 0.11 9.02
N LEU A 92 0.49 -1.04 8.93
CA LEU A 92 -0.13 -2.35 8.97
C LEU A 92 0.21 -2.98 10.32
N ARG A 93 -0.79 -3.56 10.98
CA ARG A 93 -0.61 -4.38 12.18
C ARG A 93 -0.83 -5.82 11.77
N VAL A 94 0.20 -6.66 11.90
CA VAL A 94 0.10 -8.09 11.61
C VAL A 94 0.12 -8.86 12.91
N ASP A 95 -0.95 -9.58 13.25
CA ASP A 95 -0.95 -10.51 14.38
C ASP A 95 -0.37 -11.86 13.96
N THR A 96 0.71 -12.28 14.60
CA THR A 96 1.45 -13.48 14.25
C THR A 96 0.81 -14.77 14.78
N ARG A 97 -0.24 -14.67 15.62
CA ARG A 97 -0.96 -15.83 16.16
C ARG A 97 -1.94 -16.42 15.15
N ASP A 98 -2.60 -15.57 14.39
CA ASP A 98 -3.66 -15.93 13.45
C ASP A 98 -3.42 -15.44 12.01
N GLY A 99 -2.43 -14.55 11.81
CA GLY A 99 -2.12 -13.97 10.50
C GLY A 99 -3.06 -12.84 10.10
N VAL A 100 -3.84 -12.28 11.03
CA VAL A 100 -4.73 -11.16 10.76
C VAL A 100 -3.92 -9.89 10.50
N VAL A 101 -4.34 -9.12 9.48
CA VAL A 101 -3.74 -7.84 9.12
C VAL A 101 -4.77 -6.73 9.25
N GLU A 102 -4.42 -5.69 9.99
CA GLU A 102 -5.24 -4.49 10.15
C GLU A 102 -4.51 -3.28 9.58
N LEU A 103 -5.26 -2.40 8.90
CA LEU A 103 -4.73 -1.13 8.38
C LEU A 103 -5.05 0.02 9.33
N GLN A 104 -4.07 0.89 9.48
CA GLN A 104 -4.18 2.13 10.23
C GLN A 104 -3.60 3.27 9.39
N SER A 105 -4.50 4.10 8.87
CA SER A 105 -4.23 5.35 8.13
C SER A 105 -4.08 6.54 9.06
#